data_AF-A0A4P9YAZ5-F1
#
_entry.id   AF-A0A4P9YAZ5-F1
#
_cell.length_a   1.000
_cell.length_b   1.000
_cell.length_c   1.000
_cell.angle_alpha   90.00
_cell.angle_beta   90.00
_cell.angle_gamma   90.00
#
_symmetry.space_group_name_H-M   'P 1'
#
loop_
_entity.id
_entity.type
_entity.pdbx_description
1 polymer ?
#
loop_
_entity_poly.entity_id
_entity_poly.type
_entity_poly.pdbx_seq_one_letter_code
_entity_poly.pdbx_strand_id
1 'polypeptide(L)'
;MEGLQDDLDVLLVGAYFGKRNPGQVSTFMCAILNNSADLEPKFLSFCKIGSGYSFEQLADIRNRILPFAKPFNPSNCPTWFSLAPPSREKPDLIISIYKDCPVITVKATQIVESTQYACGYTLRFPRFVGIREDKKYVDCMTLSEMNHLRQLAEGRLALKSLQNYSSLGGMKRKRKTVKKPTVSSLYVSADVKDVKQVGSFFSNKEFCVFHGDEKIEKNQLEILIAKFGGSLTQNPSSDTFCIISGKPNGLKEKSFIVDGRFNIARIDWVFKCIEEKRLIPFKPSFMIFANKETLQSFRNLVDCYGDSYTEPVTVEEFKELISKIDISKLSYNVEETVKEFKNRYLNKFE
;
A
#
# COMPACT_ATOMS: atom_id res chain seq x y z
N MET A 1 -2.97 -12.66 -9.91
CA MET A 1 -2.02 -13.59 -10.55
C MET A 1 -0.79 -13.72 -9.65
N GLU A 2 -0.85 -14.59 -8.64
CA GLU A 2 0.39 -15.04 -7.99
C GLU A 2 0.93 -16.17 -8.84
N GLY A 3 1.71 -15.80 -9.85
CA GLY A 3 2.54 -16.75 -10.57
C GLY A 3 3.44 -17.45 -9.57
N LEU A 4 3.50 -18.78 -9.69
CA LEU A 4 4.25 -19.73 -8.88
C LEU A 4 5.75 -19.42 -8.99
N GLN A 5 6.19 -18.37 -8.30
CA GLN A 5 7.59 -18.01 -8.13
C GLN A 5 8.11 -18.68 -6.87
N ASP A 6 9.23 -19.39 -7.00
CA ASP A 6 9.85 -20.05 -5.85
C ASP A 6 10.30 -19.00 -4.82
N ASP A 7 9.92 -19.24 -3.56
CA ASP A 7 10.34 -18.43 -2.42
C ASP A 7 11.78 -18.80 -2.05
N LEU A 8 12.66 -17.79 -2.04
CA LEU A 8 14.07 -17.96 -1.71
C LEU A 8 14.31 -17.42 -0.30
N ASP A 9 14.67 -18.29 0.64
CA ASP A 9 15.04 -17.89 1.99
C ASP A 9 16.55 -17.57 2.03
N VAL A 10 16.92 -16.32 2.23
CA VAL A 10 18.31 -15.85 2.19
C VAL A 10 18.68 -15.12 3.47
N LEU A 11 19.98 -15.04 3.77
CA LEU A 11 20.47 -14.36 4.97
C LEU A 11 20.69 -12.87 4.71
N LEU A 12 20.09 -11.99 5.50
CA LEU A 12 20.36 -10.55 5.44
C LEU A 12 21.63 -10.23 6.22
N VAL A 13 22.67 -9.78 5.54
CA VAL A 13 24.02 -9.59 6.13
C VAL A 13 24.48 -8.14 6.22
N GLY A 14 23.87 -7.25 5.44
CA GLY A 14 24.30 -5.86 5.38
C GLY A 14 23.24 -4.90 4.85
N ALA A 15 23.56 -3.62 4.88
CA ALA A 15 22.65 -2.52 4.61
C ALA A 15 23.33 -1.39 3.84
N TYR A 16 22.53 -0.62 3.11
CA TYR A 16 22.94 0.57 2.36
C TYR A 16 22.07 1.77 2.72
N PHE A 17 22.69 2.95 2.79
CA PHE A 17 21.97 4.20 2.92
C PHE A 17 21.26 4.59 1.62
N GLY A 18 20.04 5.10 1.76
CA GLY A 18 19.22 5.51 0.64
C GLY A 18 19.78 6.75 -0.03
N LYS A 19 19.90 6.74 -1.37
CA LYS A 19 20.30 7.91 -2.14
C LYS A 19 19.28 9.06 -2.09
N ARG A 20 17.98 8.72 -2.01
CA ARG A 20 16.88 9.71 -1.97
C ARG A 20 16.60 10.23 -0.55
N ASN A 21 16.88 9.41 0.47
CA ASN A 21 16.73 9.76 1.87
C ASN A 21 18.07 9.52 2.58
N PRO A 22 19.02 10.47 2.46
CA PRO A 22 20.33 10.37 3.07
C PRO A 22 20.20 10.07 4.57
N GLY A 23 20.99 9.13 5.08
CA GLY A 23 20.97 8.71 6.48
C GLY A 23 19.97 7.61 6.83
N GLN A 24 19.03 7.26 5.95
CA GLN A 24 18.13 6.12 6.18
C GLN A 24 18.53 4.88 5.38
N VAL A 25 18.64 3.74 6.05
CA VAL A 25 18.85 2.45 5.39
C VAL A 25 17.59 2.02 4.65
N SER A 26 17.67 1.77 3.34
CA SER A 26 16.49 1.35 2.55
C SER A 26 16.74 0.13 1.66
N THR A 27 17.99 -0.30 1.58
CA THR A 27 18.42 -1.39 0.73
C THR A 27 19.31 -2.32 1.53
N PHE A 28 19.18 -3.63 1.32
CA PHE A 28 19.85 -4.65 2.11
C PHE A 28 20.64 -5.62 1.22
N MET A 29 21.78 -6.06 1.71
CA MET A 29 22.61 -7.10 1.11
C MET A 29 22.23 -8.45 1.69
N CYS A 30 22.06 -9.42 0.81
CA CYS A 30 21.75 -10.79 1.17
C CYS A 30 22.85 -11.77 0.72
N ALA A 31 22.96 -12.85 1.47
CA ALA A 31 23.94 -13.91 1.27
C ALA A 31 23.28 -15.29 1.36
N ILE A 32 23.99 -16.28 0.81
CA ILE A 32 23.63 -17.70 0.85
C ILE A 32 24.75 -18.49 1.53
N LEU A 33 24.39 -19.62 2.14
CA LEU A 33 25.35 -20.47 2.84
C LEU A 33 26.24 -21.21 1.83
N ASN A 34 27.55 -21.18 2.05
CA ASN A 34 28.50 -22.02 1.34
C ASN A 34 28.55 -23.39 2.03
N ASN A 35 28.13 -24.45 1.34
CA ASN A 35 28.18 -25.82 1.86
C ASN A 35 29.61 -26.42 1.83
N SER A 36 30.66 -25.61 2.02
CA SER A 36 32.01 -26.14 2.18
C SER A 36 32.10 -26.94 3.49
N ALA A 37 32.91 -28.00 3.51
CA ALA A 37 33.11 -28.88 4.68
C ALA A 37 33.88 -28.19 5.85
N ASP A 38 33.78 -26.86 5.94
CA ASP A 38 34.43 -26.06 6.97
C ASP A 38 33.69 -26.22 8.31
N LEU A 39 34.46 -26.17 9.40
CA LEU A 39 33.93 -26.21 10.78
C LEU A 39 33.05 -24.99 11.12
N GLU A 40 33.19 -23.88 10.39
CA GLU A 40 32.42 -22.66 10.60
C GLU A 40 31.64 -22.25 9.33
N PRO A 41 30.41 -21.72 9.49
CA PRO A 41 29.57 -21.34 8.37
C PRO A 41 30.16 -20.12 7.63
N LYS A 42 30.30 -20.25 6.31
CA LYS A 42 30.71 -19.16 5.42
C LYS A 42 29.55 -18.77 4.51
N PHE A 43 29.35 -17.47 4.32
CA PHE A 43 28.26 -16.90 3.54
C PHE A 43 28.81 -16.16 2.33
N LEU A 44 28.23 -16.44 1.16
CA LEU A 44 28.61 -15.81 -0.10
C LEU A 44 27.59 -14.72 -0.43
N SER A 45 28.07 -13.52 -0.78
CA SER A 45 27.17 -12.47 -1.27
C SER A 45 26.39 -12.95 -2.48
N PHE A 46 25.10 -12.60 -2.54
CA PHE A 46 24.17 -13.13 -3.52
C PHE A 46 23.32 -12.07 -4.21
N CYS A 47 22.60 -11.25 -3.45
CA CYS A 47 21.72 -10.26 -4.07
C CYS A 47 21.52 -9.03 -3.18
N LYS A 48 20.95 -7.99 -3.80
CA LYS A 48 20.61 -6.73 -3.16
C LYS A 48 19.11 -6.49 -3.30
N ILE A 49 18.47 -6.09 -2.21
CA ILE A 49 17.02 -5.93 -2.16
C ILE A 49 16.72 -4.51 -1.70
N GLY A 50 15.93 -3.79 -2.49
CA GLY A 50 15.51 -2.41 -2.20
C GLY A 50 14.02 -2.19 -2.43
N SER A 51 13.23 -3.26 -2.54
CA SER A 51 11.79 -3.19 -2.80
C SER A 51 11.05 -4.39 -2.20
N GLY A 52 9.73 -4.26 -2.02
CA GLY A 52 8.86 -5.32 -1.51
C GLY A 52 8.45 -5.18 -0.04
N TYR A 53 9.04 -4.24 0.70
CA TYR A 53 8.66 -3.92 2.08
C TYR A 53 7.53 -2.88 2.13
N SER A 54 6.62 -3.00 3.09
CA SER A 54 5.83 -1.87 3.58
C SER A 54 6.69 -0.91 4.41
N PHE A 55 6.19 0.30 4.68
CA PHE A 55 6.88 1.24 5.58
C PHE A 55 7.13 0.65 6.97
N GLU A 56 6.16 -0.10 7.50
CA GLU A 56 6.27 -0.78 8.80
C GLU A 56 7.30 -1.90 8.77
N GLN A 57 7.31 -2.75 7.74
CA GLN A 57 8.30 -3.82 7.59
C GLN A 57 9.71 -3.26 7.45
N LEU A 58 9.87 -2.17 6.72
CA LEU A 58 11.19 -1.52 6.59
C LEU A 58 11.68 -0.98 7.93
N ALA A 59 10.79 -0.41 8.75
CA ALA A 59 11.11 0.03 10.10
C ALA A 59 11.48 -1.16 11.02
N ASP A 60 10.74 -2.26 10.95
CA ASP A 60 11.03 -3.48 11.72
C ASP A 60 12.42 -4.05 11.38
N ILE A 61 12.74 -4.20 10.08
CA ILE A 61 14.06 -4.67 9.65
C ILE A 61 15.17 -3.75 10.20
N ARG A 62 14.99 -2.42 10.11
CA ARG A 62 15.98 -1.46 10.64
C ARG A 62 16.19 -1.64 12.14
N ASN A 63 15.11 -1.74 12.91
CA ASN A 63 15.17 -1.89 14.37
C ASN A 63 15.89 -3.18 14.78
N ARG A 64 15.78 -4.24 13.98
CA ARG A 64 16.45 -5.52 14.23
C ARG A 64 17.93 -5.51 13.90
N ILE A 65 18.32 -4.93 12.76
CA ILE A 65 19.70 -5.08 12.26
C ILE A 65 20.63 -3.96 12.74
N LEU A 66 20.13 -2.73 12.90
CA LEU A 66 20.97 -1.57 13.19
C LEU A 66 21.74 -1.69 14.52
N PRO A 67 21.19 -2.26 15.60
CA PRO A 67 21.94 -2.46 16.85
C PRO A 67 23.19 -3.34 16.71
N PHE A 68 23.21 -4.25 15.72
CA PHE A 68 24.31 -5.20 15.49
C PHE A 68 25.19 -4.83 14.29
N ALA A 69 24.79 -3.80 13.53
CA ALA A 69 25.45 -3.35 12.33
C ALA A 69 26.60 -2.37 12.62
N LYS A 70 27.70 -2.50 11.87
CA LYS A 70 28.87 -1.62 11.92
C LYS A 70 29.25 -1.15 10.52
N PRO A 71 29.94 -0.01 10.37
CA PRO A 71 30.47 0.42 9.08
C PRO A 71 31.31 -0.67 8.43
N PHE A 72 31.02 -0.98 7.17
CA PHE A 72 31.73 -2.03 6.44
C PHE A 72 33.09 -1.51 5.94
N ASN A 73 34.16 -2.22 6.26
CA ASN A 73 35.50 -1.94 5.74
C ASN A 73 35.97 -3.11 4.84
N PRO A 74 36.22 -2.88 3.54
CA PRO A 74 36.67 -3.93 2.64
C PRO A 74 38.00 -4.58 3.02
N SER A 75 38.89 -3.84 3.69
CA SER A 75 40.18 -4.35 4.17
C SER A 75 40.05 -5.23 5.42
N ASN A 76 38.89 -5.18 6.09
CA ASN A 76 38.58 -5.95 7.29
C ASN A 76 37.22 -6.65 7.13
N CYS A 77 37.09 -7.43 6.06
CA CYS A 77 35.87 -8.22 5.82
C CYS A 77 35.78 -9.36 6.85
N PRO A 78 34.61 -9.60 7.47
CA PRO A 78 34.44 -10.71 8.41
C PRO A 78 34.78 -12.06 7.75
N THR A 79 35.45 -12.95 8.49
CA THR A 79 35.90 -14.26 7.98
C THR A 79 34.75 -15.18 7.54
N TRP A 80 33.56 -14.98 8.12
CA TRP A 80 32.34 -15.71 7.78
C TRP A 80 31.64 -15.17 6.52
N PHE A 81 32.07 -14.05 5.93
CA PHE A 81 31.42 -13.42 4.79
C PHE A 81 32.39 -13.20 3.62
N SER A 82 31.95 -13.53 2.41
CA SER A 82 32.74 -13.34 1.18
C SER A 82 32.04 -12.42 0.18
N LEU A 83 32.80 -11.45 -0.33
CA LEU A 83 32.45 -10.63 -1.48
C LEU A 83 33.19 -11.11 -2.73
N ALA A 84 32.64 -10.87 -3.92
CA ALA A 84 33.36 -11.13 -5.15
C ALA A 84 34.61 -10.21 -5.26
N PRO A 85 35.76 -10.71 -5.72
CA PRO A 85 36.88 -9.88 -6.11
C PRO A 85 36.89 -9.66 -7.64
N PRO A 86 36.87 -8.41 -8.16
CA PRO A 86 36.59 -7.13 -7.51
C PRO A 86 35.08 -6.79 -7.49
N SER A 87 34.47 -6.64 -6.32
CA SER A 87 33.06 -6.26 -6.21
C SER A 87 32.89 -4.75 -6.05
N ARG A 88 31.98 -4.20 -6.86
CA ARG A 88 31.44 -2.83 -6.70
C ARG A 88 30.26 -2.79 -5.73
N GLU A 89 29.66 -3.93 -5.41
CA GLU A 89 28.51 -4.03 -4.53
C GLU A 89 28.97 -4.32 -3.10
N LYS A 90 29.54 -3.30 -2.45
CA LYS A 90 29.95 -3.36 -1.04
C LYS A 90 28.90 -2.66 -0.18
N PRO A 91 28.42 -3.26 0.91
CA PRO A 91 27.43 -2.61 1.78
C PRO A 91 28.05 -1.44 2.52
N ASP A 92 27.23 -0.48 2.97
CA ASP A 92 27.68 0.62 3.84
C ASP A 92 27.82 0.14 5.28
N LEU A 93 26.93 -0.76 5.70
CA LEU A 93 26.88 -1.38 7.01
C LEU A 93 26.87 -2.91 6.89
N ILE A 94 27.57 -3.60 7.78
CA ILE A 94 27.56 -5.06 7.90
C ILE A 94 27.16 -5.46 9.32
N ILE A 95 26.36 -6.51 9.46
CA ILE A 95 26.07 -7.10 10.77
C ILE A 95 27.35 -7.77 11.28
N SER A 96 27.69 -7.61 12.57
CA SER A 96 29.00 -8.03 13.09
C SER A 96 29.19 -9.56 13.10
N ILE A 97 28.13 -10.29 13.45
CA ILE A 97 28.16 -11.74 13.65
C ILE A 97 27.01 -12.37 12.87
N TYR A 98 27.27 -13.46 12.16
CA TYR A 98 26.25 -14.16 11.34
C TYR A 98 25.03 -14.66 12.14
N LYS A 99 25.17 -14.84 13.46
CA LYS A 99 24.09 -15.30 14.36
C LYS A 99 23.00 -14.24 14.57
N ASP A 100 23.33 -12.97 14.40
CA ASP A 100 22.41 -11.84 14.53
C ASP A 100 21.75 -11.48 13.19
N CYS A 101 22.14 -12.15 12.10
CA CYS A 101 21.59 -11.95 10.77
C CYS A 101 20.22 -12.65 10.63
N PRO A 102 19.14 -11.91 10.30
CA PRO A 102 17.83 -12.52 10.10
C PRO A 102 17.75 -13.23 8.73
N VAL A 103 17.01 -14.33 8.68
CA VAL A 103 16.62 -14.97 7.43
C VAL A 103 15.37 -14.29 6.88
N ILE A 104 15.38 -13.95 5.60
CA ILE A 104 14.28 -13.29 4.92
C ILE A 104 13.85 -14.09 3.69
N THR A 105 12.56 -14.06 3.39
CA THR A 105 12.01 -14.65 2.16
C THR A 105 12.00 -13.60 1.05
N VAL A 106 12.48 -14.02 -0.12
CA VAL A 106 12.67 -13.17 -1.30
C VAL A 106 12.05 -13.85 -2.50
N LYS A 107 11.26 -13.09 -3.26
CA LYS A 107 10.77 -13.51 -4.58
C LYS A 107 11.57 -12.83 -5.66
N ALA A 108 11.86 -13.57 -6.72
CA ALA A 108 12.53 -13.05 -7.89
C ALA A 108 12.00 -13.72 -9.16
N THR A 109 12.25 -13.09 -10.29
CA THR A 109 11.82 -13.64 -11.58
C THR A 109 12.79 -14.70 -12.10
N GLN A 110 14.09 -14.47 -11.94
CA GLN A 110 15.15 -15.28 -12.53
C GLN A 110 16.43 -15.22 -11.68
N ILE A 111 17.23 -16.29 -11.72
CA ILE A 111 18.63 -16.34 -11.27
C ILE A 111 19.50 -16.11 -12.51
N VAL A 112 20.40 -15.13 -12.43
CA VAL A 112 21.30 -14.74 -13.54
C VAL A 112 22.76 -14.77 -13.09
N GLU A 113 23.67 -15.04 -14.01
CA GLU A 113 25.11 -14.95 -13.76
C GLU A 113 25.52 -13.52 -13.42
N SER A 114 26.41 -13.37 -12.43
CA SER A 114 26.95 -12.08 -12.03
C SER A 114 28.33 -12.22 -11.40
N THR A 115 29.25 -11.39 -11.87
CA THR A 115 30.60 -11.26 -11.30
C THR A 115 30.65 -10.32 -10.09
N GLN A 116 29.53 -9.66 -9.75
CA GLN A 116 29.47 -8.71 -8.64
C GLN A 116 29.28 -9.38 -7.27
N TYR A 117 28.84 -10.63 -7.27
CA TYR A 117 28.46 -11.40 -6.09
C TYR A 117 29.30 -12.67 -5.97
N ALA A 118 29.71 -13.03 -4.75
CA ALA A 118 30.71 -14.08 -4.51
C ALA A 118 30.23 -15.47 -4.95
N CYS A 119 28.92 -15.71 -4.92
CA CYS A 119 28.36 -16.97 -5.41
C CYS A 119 28.35 -17.10 -6.95
N GLY A 120 28.71 -16.05 -7.70
CA GLY A 120 28.71 -16.03 -9.17
C GLY A 120 27.33 -15.78 -9.80
N TYR A 121 26.31 -15.56 -8.99
CA TYR A 121 24.92 -15.36 -9.44
C TYR A 121 24.23 -14.23 -8.67
N THR A 122 23.12 -13.76 -9.21
CA THR A 122 22.21 -12.85 -8.52
C THR A 122 20.76 -13.03 -8.98
N LEU A 123 19.87 -12.27 -8.36
CA LEU A 123 18.44 -12.30 -8.64
C LEU A 123 18.00 -11.15 -9.53
N ARG A 124 17.14 -11.45 -10.51
CA ARG A 124 16.46 -10.45 -11.33
C ARG A 124 15.11 -10.09 -10.72
N PHE A 125 14.93 -8.79 -10.45
CA PHE A 125 13.76 -8.21 -9.77
C PHE A 125 13.48 -8.82 -8.38
N PRO A 126 14.47 -8.87 -7.47
CA PRO A 126 14.25 -9.37 -6.13
C PRO A 126 13.32 -8.45 -5.35
N ARG A 127 12.35 -9.05 -4.66
CA ARG A 127 11.38 -8.39 -3.79
C ARG A 127 11.33 -9.11 -2.45
N PHE A 128 11.39 -8.34 -1.39
CA PHE A 128 11.14 -8.87 -0.06
C PHE A 128 9.69 -9.34 0.08
N VAL A 129 9.52 -10.43 0.84
CA VAL A 129 8.21 -11.00 1.19
C VAL A 129 7.98 -10.92 2.70
N GLY A 130 8.95 -11.36 3.49
CA GLY A 130 8.81 -11.42 4.95
C GLY A 130 10.10 -11.83 5.66
N ILE A 131 10.14 -11.59 6.97
CA ILE A 131 11.18 -12.12 7.87
C ILE A 131 10.73 -13.52 8.32
N ARG A 132 11.67 -14.46 8.36
CA ARG A 132 11.42 -15.85 8.79
C ARG A 132 11.90 -16.06 10.23
N GLU A 133 11.02 -15.77 11.18
CA GLU A 133 11.27 -15.97 12.62
C GLU A 133 11.44 -17.45 12.99
N ASP A 134 10.93 -18.36 12.16
CA ASP A 134 11.00 -19.79 12.33
C ASP A 134 12.34 -20.39 11.86
N LYS A 135 13.20 -19.61 11.21
CA LYS A 135 14.46 -20.05 10.60
C LYS A 135 15.67 -19.36 11.21
N LYS A 136 16.77 -20.10 11.31
CA LYS A 136 18.09 -19.56 11.70
C LYS A 136 19.02 -19.47 10.50
N TYR A 137 20.17 -18.85 10.69
CA TYR A 137 21.20 -18.70 9.64
C TYR A 137 21.62 -20.03 8.98
N VAL A 138 21.50 -21.16 9.68
CA VAL A 138 21.77 -22.51 9.15
C VAL A 138 20.72 -23.00 8.15
N ASP A 139 19.50 -22.46 8.22
CA ASP A 139 18.35 -22.85 7.39
C ASP A 139 18.17 -21.93 6.17
N CYS A 140 19.11 -21.01 5.95
CA CYS A 140 19.12 -20.17 4.76
C CYS A 140 19.59 -20.98 3.55
N MET A 141 19.17 -20.54 2.36
CA MET A 141 19.48 -21.18 1.11
C MET A 141 20.98 -21.41 0.96
N THR A 142 21.32 -22.60 0.52
CA THR A 142 22.70 -23.01 0.27
C THR A 142 23.11 -22.81 -1.19
N LEU A 143 24.42 -22.72 -1.44
CA LEU A 143 24.98 -22.67 -2.79
C LEU A 143 24.53 -23.87 -3.65
N SER A 144 24.47 -25.06 -3.05
CA SER A 144 24.02 -26.29 -3.71
C SER A 144 22.55 -26.21 -4.12
N GLU A 145 21.67 -25.77 -3.22
CA GLU A 145 20.24 -25.59 -3.50
C GLU A 145 20.00 -24.54 -4.59
N MET A 146 20.70 -23.41 -4.53
CA MET A 146 20.60 -22.36 -5.53
C MET A 146 21.03 -22.86 -6.92
N ASN A 147 22.15 -23.59 -7.00
CA ASN A 147 22.60 -24.21 -8.25
C ASN A 147 21.58 -25.24 -8.77
N HIS A 148 20.99 -26.04 -7.89
CA HIS A 148 19.96 -27.00 -8.24
C HIS A 148 18.71 -26.30 -8.81
N LEU A 149 18.22 -25.26 -8.13
CA LEU A 149 17.09 -24.44 -8.60
C LEU A 149 17.39 -23.81 -9.97
N ARG A 150 18.59 -23.27 -10.15
CA ARG A 150 19.02 -22.71 -11.44
C ARG A 150 18.98 -23.76 -12.56
N GLN A 151 19.52 -24.96 -12.33
CA GLN A 151 19.57 -26.04 -13.32
C GLN A 151 18.18 -26.54 -13.69
N LEU A 152 17.30 -26.74 -12.70
CA LEU A 152 15.92 -27.18 -12.95
C LEU A 152 15.10 -26.18 -13.74
N ALA A 153 15.33 -24.89 -13.48
CA ALA A 153 14.49 -23.81 -13.99
C ALA A 153 15.07 -23.11 -15.22
N GLU A 154 16.24 -23.53 -15.74
CA GLU A 154 17.03 -22.76 -16.72
C GLU A 154 17.20 -21.28 -16.28
N GLY A 155 17.31 -21.07 -14.96
CA GLY A 155 17.32 -19.76 -14.32
C GLY A 155 15.97 -19.04 -14.19
N ARG A 156 14.83 -19.56 -14.68
CA ARG A 156 13.50 -18.93 -14.57
C ARG A 156 12.66 -19.45 -13.39
N LEU A 157 12.60 -18.68 -12.31
CA LEU A 157 11.91 -19.05 -11.07
C LEU A 157 10.38 -19.11 -11.16
N ALA A 158 9.77 -18.74 -12.30
CA ALA A 158 8.31 -18.68 -12.48
C ALA A 158 7.71 -19.89 -13.24
N LEU A 159 8.54 -20.83 -13.71
CA LEU A 159 8.11 -21.91 -14.60
C LEU A 159 8.72 -23.23 -14.15
N LYS A 160 7.90 -24.09 -13.50
CA LYS A 160 8.00 -25.57 -13.38
C LYS A 160 7.82 -26.19 -11.97
N SER A 161 7.16 -25.55 -11.00
CA SER A 161 6.68 -26.27 -9.81
C SER A 161 5.34 -27.02 -10.07
N LEU A 162 5.32 -27.90 -11.08
CA LEU A 162 4.19 -28.80 -11.32
C LEU A 162 4.53 -30.30 -11.33
N GLN A 163 5.80 -30.75 -11.35
CA GLN A 163 6.05 -32.19 -11.52
C GLN A 163 7.09 -32.89 -10.63
N ASN A 164 8.05 -32.22 -9.97
CA ASN A 164 9.22 -32.98 -9.44
C ASN A 164 9.45 -33.00 -7.93
N TYR A 165 8.57 -32.44 -7.09
CA TYR A 165 8.72 -32.51 -5.63
C TYR A 165 8.00 -33.69 -4.95
N SER A 166 7.47 -34.65 -5.71
CA SER A 166 6.78 -35.84 -5.17
C SER A 166 7.68 -37.07 -4.98
N SER A 167 9.00 -36.97 -5.19
CA SER A 167 9.89 -38.14 -5.22
C SER A 167 10.83 -38.29 -4.02
N LEU A 168 10.69 -37.48 -2.96
CA LEU A 168 11.44 -37.68 -1.71
C LEU A 168 10.45 -37.71 -0.55
N GLY A 169 10.35 -38.89 0.06
CA GLY A 169 9.37 -39.24 1.09
C GLY A 169 9.36 -38.24 2.25
N GLY A 170 8.19 -37.65 2.48
CA GLY A 170 7.91 -36.81 3.65
C GLY A 170 6.41 -36.56 3.77
N MET A 171 5.84 -37.02 4.89
CA MET A 171 4.47 -36.87 5.39
C MET A 171 3.47 -36.03 4.56
N LYS A 172 2.37 -36.69 4.14
CA LYS A 172 1.16 -36.05 3.61
C LYS A 172 0.62 -34.99 4.57
N ARG A 173 0.95 -33.71 4.36
CA ARG A 173 0.19 -32.60 4.93
C ARG A 173 -1.18 -32.54 4.24
N LYS A 174 -2.25 -32.72 5.02
CA LYS A 174 -3.63 -32.50 4.56
C LYS A 174 -3.71 -31.10 3.93
N ARG A 175 -3.95 -31.04 2.61
CA ARG A 175 -4.24 -29.80 1.90
C ARG A 175 -5.48 -29.17 2.52
N LYS A 176 -5.33 -28.02 3.19
CA LYS A 176 -6.42 -27.03 3.23
C LYS A 176 -6.61 -26.58 1.79
N THR A 177 -7.80 -26.76 1.24
CA THR A 177 -8.21 -26.23 -0.06
C THR A 177 -8.04 -24.71 -0.04
N VAL A 178 -6.90 -24.23 -0.53
CA VAL A 178 -6.69 -22.81 -0.81
C VAL A 178 -7.60 -22.48 -1.99
N LYS A 179 -8.57 -21.59 -1.76
CA LYS A 179 -9.45 -21.07 -2.81
C LYS A 179 -8.56 -20.53 -3.94
N LYS A 180 -8.90 -20.87 -5.19
CA LYS A 180 -8.21 -20.40 -6.40
C LYS A 180 -7.99 -18.88 -6.31
N PRO A 181 -6.91 -18.31 -6.89
CA PRO A 181 -6.67 -16.87 -6.85
C PRO A 181 -7.79 -16.12 -7.58
N THR A 182 -8.76 -15.64 -6.81
CA THR A 182 -9.86 -14.82 -7.32
C THR A 182 -9.35 -13.40 -7.47
N VAL A 183 -9.62 -12.78 -8.62
CA VAL A 183 -9.41 -11.33 -8.79
C VAL A 183 -10.15 -10.64 -7.65
N SER A 184 -9.47 -9.73 -6.94
CA SER A 184 -10.09 -8.96 -5.86
C SER A 184 -11.38 -8.33 -6.39
N SER A 185 -12.48 -8.45 -5.63
CA SER A 185 -13.79 -7.90 -6.01
C SER A 185 -13.73 -6.42 -6.38
N LEU A 186 -12.71 -5.71 -5.91
CA LEU A 186 -12.41 -4.32 -6.28
C LEU A 186 -12.12 -4.10 -7.77
N TYR A 187 -11.73 -5.13 -8.51
CA TYR A 187 -11.42 -5.08 -9.94
C TYR A 187 -12.37 -5.92 -10.79
N VAL A 188 -13.33 -6.58 -10.15
CA VAL A 188 -14.42 -7.28 -10.83
C VAL A 188 -15.57 -6.30 -10.93
N SER A 189 -16.07 -6.08 -12.15
CA SER A 189 -17.30 -5.33 -12.38
C SER A 189 -18.51 -6.23 -12.13
N ALA A 190 -19.60 -5.66 -11.65
CA ALA A 190 -20.90 -6.32 -11.69
C ALA A 190 -21.29 -6.64 -13.15
N ASP A 191 -22.04 -7.72 -13.35
CA ASP A 191 -22.69 -7.97 -14.64
C ASP A 191 -23.95 -7.10 -14.72
N VAL A 192 -23.90 -6.08 -15.57
CA VAL A 192 -24.94 -5.06 -15.69
C VAL A 192 -25.77 -5.24 -16.96
N LYS A 193 -25.46 -6.24 -17.80
CA LYS A 193 -26.06 -6.39 -19.13
C LYS A 193 -27.58 -6.59 -19.11
N ASP A 194 -28.11 -7.19 -18.05
CA ASP A 194 -29.54 -7.50 -17.89
C ASP A 194 -30.27 -6.56 -16.90
N VAL A 195 -29.64 -5.46 -16.46
CA VAL A 195 -30.26 -4.56 -15.49
C VAL A 195 -31.31 -3.69 -16.16
N LYS A 196 -32.59 -3.95 -15.84
CA LYS A 196 -33.71 -3.11 -16.27
C LYS A 196 -33.60 -1.73 -15.61
N GLN A 197 -33.39 -0.70 -16.43
CA GLN A 197 -33.36 0.68 -15.98
C GLN A 197 -34.71 1.09 -15.38
N VAL A 198 -34.71 1.57 -14.14
CA VAL A 198 -35.91 2.03 -13.41
C VAL A 198 -36.00 3.56 -13.37
N GLY A 199 -34.88 4.25 -13.48
CA GLY A 199 -34.84 5.71 -13.57
C GLY A 199 -33.64 6.19 -14.37
N SER A 200 -33.58 7.50 -14.62
CA SER A 200 -32.60 8.10 -15.54
C SER A 200 -31.89 9.33 -14.98
N PHE A 201 -32.01 9.61 -13.67
CA PHE A 201 -31.38 10.79 -13.08
C PHE A 201 -29.85 10.73 -13.00
N PHE A 202 -29.23 9.55 -13.23
CA PHE A 202 -27.78 9.42 -13.43
C PHE A 202 -27.35 9.36 -14.91
N SER A 203 -28.25 9.64 -15.85
CA SER A 203 -27.92 9.60 -17.29
C SER A 203 -26.76 10.53 -17.63
N ASN A 204 -25.88 10.08 -18.53
CA ASN A 204 -24.67 10.79 -18.96
C ASN A 204 -23.67 11.08 -17.84
N LYS A 205 -23.72 10.33 -16.72
CA LYS A 205 -22.73 10.39 -15.65
C LYS A 205 -21.96 9.08 -15.58
N GLU A 206 -20.64 9.17 -15.58
CA GLU A 206 -19.75 8.02 -15.38
C GLU A 206 -19.28 7.96 -13.93
N PHE A 207 -19.47 6.81 -13.30
CA PHE A 207 -19.08 6.57 -11.91
C PHE A 207 -17.99 5.52 -11.83
N CYS A 208 -17.08 5.70 -10.87
CA CYS A 208 -16.13 4.67 -10.51
C CYS A 208 -16.35 4.26 -9.05
N VAL A 209 -16.65 2.99 -8.79
CA VAL A 209 -16.88 2.50 -7.43
C VAL A 209 -15.61 1.82 -6.93
N PHE A 210 -15.02 2.32 -5.83
CA PHE A 210 -13.82 1.71 -5.25
C PHE A 210 -14.18 0.62 -4.24
N HIS A 211 -14.96 0.95 -3.22
CA HIS A 211 -15.33 0.05 -2.14
C HIS A 211 -16.81 0.20 -1.78
N GLY A 212 -17.44 -0.92 -1.41
CA GLY A 212 -18.69 -0.90 -0.65
C GLY A 212 -18.46 -0.52 0.81
N ASP A 213 -19.54 -0.49 1.60
CA ASP A 213 -19.51 -0.35 3.05
C ASP A 213 -20.08 -1.60 3.74
N GLU A 214 -20.43 -1.51 5.03
CA GLU A 214 -21.05 -2.61 5.78
C GLU A 214 -22.49 -2.91 5.32
N LYS A 215 -23.16 -1.95 4.67
CA LYS A 215 -24.57 -2.04 4.25
C LYS A 215 -24.69 -2.60 2.83
N ILE A 216 -23.76 -2.25 1.95
CA ILE A 216 -23.82 -2.62 0.53
C ILE A 216 -22.45 -3.00 -0.02
N GLU A 217 -22.42 -4.12 -0.74
CA GLU A 217 -21.22 -4.54 -1.46
C GLU A 217 -20.99 -3.68 -2.71
N LYS A 218 -19.72 -3.57 -3.13
CA LYS A 218 -19.32 -2.83 -4.34
C LYS A 218 -20.18 -3.20 -5.56
N ASN A 219 -20.34 -4.49 -5.84
CA ASN A 219 -21.06 -4.96 -7.02
C ASN A 219 -22.55 -4.59 -6.99
N GLN A 220 -23.16 -4.62 -5.80
CA GLN A 220 -24.56 -4.22 -5.62
C GLN A 220 -24.72 -2.71 -5.86
N LEU A 221 -23.77 -1.90 -5.40
CA LEU A 221 -23.77 -0.47 -5.62
C LEU A 221 -23.59 -0.11 -7.10
N GLU A 222 -22.73 -0.83 -7.82
CA GLU A 222 -22.59 -0.73 -9.28
C GLU A 222 -23.94 -1.02 -9.98
N ILE A 223 -24.62 -2.12 -9.63
CA ILE A 223 -25.94 -2.46 -10.19
C ILE A 223 -26.97 -1.35 -9.90
N LEU A 224 -26.97 -0.78 -8.68
CA LEU A 224 -27.88 0.31 -8.33
C LEU A 224 -27.64 1.56 -9.19
N ILE A 225 -26.38 1.99 -9.34
CA ILE A 225 -26.04 3.16 -10.15
C ILE A 225 -26.50 2.94 -11.61
N ALA A 226 -26.23 1.76 -12.16
CA ALA A 226 -26.66 1.42 -13.51
C ALA A 226 -28.19 1.36 -13.67
N LYS A 227 -28.90 0.83 -12.68
CA LYS A 227 -30.37 0.79 -12.66
C LYS A 227 -31.01 2.18 -12.77
N PHE A 228 -30.30 3.24 -12.36
CA PHE A 228 -30.75 4.62 -12.44
C PHE A 228 -30.07 5.43 -13.58
N GLY A 229 -29.42 4.73 -14.52
CA GLY A 229 -28.90 5.31 -15.78
C GLY A 229 -27.44 5.75 -15.74
N GLY A 230 -26.70 5.48 -14.65
CA GLY A 230 -25.28 5.79 -14.57
C GLY A 230 -24.42 4.79 -15.34
N SER A 231 -23.37 5.29 -15.99
CA SER A 231 -22.33 4.45 -16.59
C SER A 231 -21.23 4.14 -15.56
N LEU A 232 -20.54 3.02 -15.72
CA LEU A 232 -19.56 2.53 -14.74
C LEU A 232 -18.20 2.31 -15.38
N THR A 233 -17.15 2.77 -14.69
CA THR A 233 -15.75 2.50 -15.04
C THR A 233 -15.00 1.90 -13.85
N GLN A 234 -13.99 1.07 -14.14
CA GLN A 234 -13.10 0.52 -13.12
C GLN A 234 -11.87 1.41 -12.87
N ASN A 235 -11.56 2.31 -13.81
CA ASN A 235 -10.43 3.23 -13.72
C ASN A 235 -10.93 4.64 -14.10
N PRO A 236 -10.87 5.61 -13.17
CA PRO A 236 -11.29 6.98 -13.46
C PRO A 236 -10.54 7.55 -14.67
N SER A 237 -11.29 8.12 -15.60
CA SER A 237 -10.83 8.81 -16.81
C SER A 237 -11.22 10.29 -16.74
N SER A 238 -10.89 11.11 -17.75
CA SER A 238 -11.34 12.51 -17.80
C SER A 238 -12.86 12.67 -17.77
N ASP A 239 -13.60 11.66 -18.23
CA ASP A 239 -15.05 11.70 -18.36
C ASP A 239 -15.77 11.22 -17.08
N THR A 240 -14.99 10.71 -16.11
CA THR A 240 -15.52 10.23 -14.84
C THR A 240 -16.09 11.38 -14.03
N PHE A 241 -17.40 11.34 -13.81
CA PHE A 241 -18.14 12.34 -13.05
C PHE A 241 -17.78 12.30 -11.56
N CYS A 242 -17.74 11.12 -10.95
CA CYS A 242 -17.45 10.97 -9.53
C CYS A 242 -16.98 9.56 -9.16
N ILE A 243 -16.12 9.48 -8.15
CA ILE A 243 -15.69 8.23 -7.52
C ILE A 243 -16.56 7.99 -6.27
N ILE A 244 -17.11 6.79 -6.11
CA ILE A 244 -17.90 6.41 -4.93
C ILE A 244 -17.08 5.45 -4.07
N SER A 245 -17.01 5.71 -2.76
CA SER A 245 -16.33 4.81 -1.81
C SER A 245 -17.03 4.76 -0.45
N GLY A 246 -17.14 3.55 0.10
CA GLY A 246 -17.53 3.30 1.49
C GLY A 246 -16.37 3.38 2.49
N LYS A 247 -15.11 3.52 2.01
CA LYS A 247 -13.92 3.48 2.88
C LYS A 247 -13.05 4.74 2.72
N PRO A 248 -13.23 5.78 3.56
CA PRO A 248 -12.55 7.07 3.40
C PRO A 248 -11.02 6.98 3.50
N ASN A 249 -10.49 5.99 4.22
CA ASN A 249 -9.06 5.83 4.50
C ASN A 249 -8.37 4.74 3.66
N GLY A 250 -8.99 4.28 2.58
CA GLY A 250 -8.40 3.26 1.71
C GLY A 250 -7.18 3.75 0.90
N LEU A 251 -6.34 2.82 0.45
CA LEU A 251 -5.12 3.14 -0.30
C LEU A 251 -5.41 3.77 -1.66
N LYS A 252 -6.46 3.31 -2.36
CA LYS A 252 -6.88 3.88 -3.65
C LYS A 252 -7.37 5.31 -3.46
N GLU A 253 -8.24 5.54 -2.48
CA GLU A 253 -8.78 6.85 -2.13
C GLU A 253 -7.65 7.83 -1.86
N LYS A 254 -6.69 7.48 -0.99
CA LYS A 254 -5.51 8.32 -0.71
C LYS A 254 -4.73 8.68 -1.96
N SER A 255 -4.56 7.75 -2.90
CA SER A 255 -3.87 8.01 -4.17
C SER A 255 -4.61 9.05 -5.02
N PHE A 256 -5.94 8.94 -5.14
CA PHE A 256 -6.75 9.87 -5.93
C PHE A 256 -7.02 11.20 -5.22
N ILE A 257 -6.99 11.23 -3.89
CA ILE A 257 -7.00 12.46 -3.08
C ILE A 257 -5.75 13.29 -3.39
N VAL A 258 -4.58 12.64 -3.45
CA VAL A 258 -3.32 13.32 -3.79
C VAL A 258 -3.34 13.84 -5.23
N ASP A 259 -3.94 13.09 -6.16
CA ASP A 259 -4.13 13.51 -7.56
C ASP A 259 -5.07 14.73 -7.68
N GLY A 260 -6.10 14.82 -6.83
CA GLY A 260 -6.91 16.01 -6.64
C GLY A 260 -7.87 16.38 -7.77
N ARG A 261 -7.92 15.58 -8.85
CA ARG A 261 -8.75 15.84 -10.03
C ARG A 261 -10.22 15.47 -9.83
N PHE A 262 -10.47 14.38 -9.12
CA PHE A 262 -11.80 13.77 -9.01
C PHE A 262 -12.46 14.07 -7.68
N ASN A 263 -13.79 14.17 -7.71
CA ASN A 263 -14.62 14.12 -6.52
C ASN A 263 -14.75 12.68 -6.02
N ILE A 264 -14.58 12.48 -4.71
CA ILE A 264 -14.79 11.19 -4.03
C ILE A 264 -15.96 11.36 -3.06
N ALA A 265 -17.10 10.77 -3.38
CA ALA A 265 -18.31 10.82 -2.58
C ALA A 265 -18.52 9.54 -1.75
N ARG A 266 -19.22 9.71 -0.62
CA ARG A 266 -19.70 8.62 0.23
C ARG A 266 -20.89 7.91 -0.43
N ILE A 267 -21.11 6.65 -0.06
CA ILE A 267 -22.24 5.85 -0.55
C ILE A 267 -23.58 6.49 -0.18
N ASP A 268 -23.66 7.15 0.99
CA ASP A 268 -24.88 7.83 1.46
C ASP A 268 -25.42 8.85 0.45
N TRP A 269 -24.55 9.49 -0.34
CA TRP A 269 -24.97 10.42 -1.40
C TRP A 269 -25.78 9.72 -2.50
N VAL A 270 -25.36 8.52 -2.89
CA VAL A 270 -26.07 7.72 -3.90
C VAL A 270 -27.43 7.32 -3.36
N PHE A 271 -27.51 6.86 -2.11
CA PHE A 271 -28.79 6.54 -1.48
C PHE A 271 -29.71 7.75 -1.38
N LYS A 272 -29.18 8.92 -1.05
CA LYS A 272 -29.96 10.15 -0.99
C LYS A 272 -30.49 10.57 -2.37
N CYS A 273 -29.71 10.40 -3.44
CA CYS A 273 -30.20 10.60 -4.81
C CYS A 273 -31.36 9.65 -5.17
N ILE A 274 -31.28 8.40 -4.71
CA ILE A 274 -32.31 7.38 -4.97
C ILE A 274 -33.58 7.69 -4.19
N GLU A 275 -33.46 8.07 -2.93
CA GLU A 275 -34.58 8.47 -2.06
C GLU A 275 -35.35 9.66 -2.66
N GLU A 276 -34.60 10.69 -3.06
CA GLU A 276 -35.14 11.93 -3.65
C GLU A 276 -35.53 11.78 -5.13
N LYS A 277 -35.23 10.62 -5.74
CA LYS A 277 -35.45 10.30 -7.17
C LYS A 277 -34.89 11.35 -8.14
N ARG A 278 -33.80 12.02 -7.75
CA ARG A 278 -33.14 13.07 -8.52
C ARG A 278 -31.64 13.12 -8.21
N LEU A 279 -30.85 13.67 -9.13
CA LEU A 279 -29.45 13.95 -8.87
C LEU A 279 -29.35 15.13 -7.91
N ILE A 280 -28.92 14.87 -6.67
CA ILE A 280 -28.71 15.93 -5.68
C ILE A 280 -27.32 16.58 -5.88
N PRO A 281 -27.19 17.90 -5.72
CA PRO A 281 -25.88 18.55 -5.69
C PRO A 281 -24.98 17.95 -4.61
N PHE A 282 -23.68 17.96 -4.83
CA PHE A 282 -22.74 17.55 -3.79
C PHE A 282 -22.86 18.47 -2.57
N LYS A 283 -22.72 17.89 -1.38
CA LYS A 283 -22.63 18.61 -0.11
C LYS A 283 -21.39 18.15 0.64
N PRO A 284 -20.74 18.99 1.46
CA PRO A 284 -19.56 18.59 2.22
C PRO A 284 -19.75 17.32 3.05
N SER A 285 -20.92 17.13 3.66
CA SER A 285 -21.26 15.94 4.47
C SER A 285 -21.19 14.62 3.69
N PHE A 286 -21.45 14.69 2.38
CA PHE A 286 -21.45 13.56 1.46
C PHE A 286 -20.08 13.30 0.82
N MET A 287 -19.09 14.13 1.08
CA MET A 287 -17.78 14.00 0.43
C MET A 287 -16.76 13.32 1.35
N ILE A 288 -15.94 12.46 0.74
CA ILE A 288 -14.65 12.03 1.29
C ILE A 288 -13.58 13.03 0.85
N PHE A 289 -13.66 13.47 -0.41
CA PHE A 289 -12.77 14.47 -0.98
C PHE A 289 -13.49 15.22 -2.10
N ALA A 290 -13.36 16.55 -2.11
CA ALA A 290 -13.89 17.40 -3.16
C ALA A 290 -12.74 18.08 -3.91
N ASN A 291 -12.83 18.11 -5.23
CA ASN A 291 -11.84 18.79 -6.06
C ASN A 291 -11.96 20.31 -5.92
N LYS A 292 -10.98 21.04 -6.49
CA LYS A 292 -10.88 22.51 -6.33
C LYS A 292 -12.15 23.25 -6.79
N GLU A 293 -12.75 22.83 -7.89
CA GLU A 293 -13.97 23.46 -8.44
C GLU A 293 -15.16 23.25 -7.51
N THR A 294 -15.36 22.01 -7.04
CA THR A 294 -16.45 21.65 -6.14
C THR A 294 -16.29 22.33 -4.78
N LEU A 295 -15.05 22.44 -4.27
CA LEU A 295 -14.74 23.19 -3.06
C LEU A 295 -15.08 24.69 -3.19
N GLN A 296 -14.85 25.28 -4.36
CA GLN A 296 -15.26 26.67 -4.61
C GLN A 296 -16.78 26.80 -4.60
N SER A 297 -17.51 25.85 -5.20
CA SER A 297 -18.97 25.81 -5.12
C SER A 297 -19.46 25.68 -3.68
N PHE A 298 -18.79 24.87 -2.84
CA PHE A 298 -19.16 24.73 -1.43
C PHE A 298 -19.03 26.02 -0.65
N ARG A 299 -17.94 26.79 -0.84
CA ARG A 299 -17.75 28.07 -0.13
C ARG A 299 -18.88 29.08 -0.33
N ASN A 300 -19.63 28.97 -1.42
CA ASN A 300 -20.76 29.85 -1.71
C ASN A 300 -22.09 29.33 -1.11
N LEU A 301 -22.13 28.08 -0.66
CA LEU A 301 -23.34 27.36 -0.24
C LEU A 301 -23.34 26.98 1.24
N VAL A 302 -22.16 26.87 1.84
CA VAL A 302 -21.99 26.45 3.22
C VAL A 302 -20.96 27.31 3.96
N ASP A 303 -21.16 27.46 5.26
CA ASP A 303 -20.24 28.18 6.14
C ASP A 303 -18.98 27.36 6.48
N CYS A 304 -18.12 27.91 7.35
CA CYS A 304 -16.88 27.25 7.77
C CYS A 304 -17.08 26.02 8.67
N TYR A 305 -18.28 25.81 9.20
CA TYR A 305 -18.64 24.64 10.00
C TYR A 305 -19.44 23.59 9.20
N GLY A 306 -19.80 23.93 7.96
CA GLY A 306 -20.53 23.07 7.03
C GLY A 306 -22.05 23.24 7.10
N ASP A 307 -22.55 24.29 7.75
CA ASP A 307 -23.96 24.66 7.76
C ASP A 307 -24.35 25.30 6.43
N SER A 308 -25.55 24.99 5.92
CA SER A 308 -26.00 25.51 4.62
C SER A 308 -26.58 26.91 4.77
N TYR A 309 -26.21 27.83 3.87
CA TYR A 309 -26.82 29.16 3.83
C TYR A 309 -28.28 29.16 3.33
N THR A 310 -28.74 28.07 2.72
CA THR A 310 -29.99 28.04 1.95
C THR A 310 -31.00 27.01 2.43
N GLU A 311 -30.60 26.06 3.26
CA GLU A 311 -31.47 24.98 3.74
C GLU A 311 -31.67 25.06 5.26
N PRO A 312 -32.88 24.76 5.76
CA PRO A 312 -33.13 24.73 7.20
C PRO A 312 -32.42 23.53 7.83
N VAL A 313 -31.72 23.78 8.94
CA VAL A 313 -31.02 22.73 9.69
C VAL A 313 -31.99 21.85 10.48
N THR A 314 -31.78 20.54 10.47
CA THR A 314 -32.52 19.61 11.36
C THR A 314 -31.91 19.59 12.76
N VAL A 315 -32.66 19.06 13.75
CA VAL A 315 -32.18 19.00 15.15
C VAL A 315 -30.93 18.11 15.26
N GLU A 316 -30.88 17.03 14.48
CA GLU A 316 -29.76 16.11 14.42
C GLU A 316 -28.53 16.77 13.79
N GLU A 317 -28.70 17.43 12.64
CA GLU A 317 -27.61 18.17 11.96
C GLU A 317 -27.08 19.31 12.82
N PHE A 318 -27.95 20.02 13.54
CA PHE A 318 -27.55 21.07 14.46
C PHE A 318 -26.65 20.55 15.59
N LYS A 319 -26.99 19.38 16.17
CA LYS A 319 -26.14 18.74 17.19
C LYS A 319 -24.77 18.36 16.64
N GLU A 320 -24.72 17.84 15.41
CA GLU A 320 -23.45 17.52 14.75
C GLU A 320 -22.61 18.78 14.46
N LEU A 321 -23.24 19.86 13.99
CA LEU A 321 -22.55 21.13 13.73
C LEU A 321 -21.93 21.69 15.00
N ILE A 322 -22.68 21.73 16.11
CA ILE A 322 -22.15 22.19 17.41
C ILE A 322 -20.98 21.33 17.88
N SER A 323 -21.01 20.01 17.67
CA SER A 323 -19.90 19.13 18.06
C SER A 323 -18.58 19.43 17.32
N LYS A 324 -18.66 20.02 16.12
CA LYS A 324 -17.50 20.42 15.31
C LYS A 324 -16.94 21.78 15.71
N ILE A 325 -17.70 22.58 16.46
CA ILE A 325 -17.27 23.87 16.96
C ILE A 325 -16.37 23.63 18.17
N ASP A 326 -15.09 23.95 18.02
CA ASP A 326 -14.14 23.90 19.12
C ASP A 326 -14.34 25.13 20.04
N ILE A 327 -15.17 24.95 21.08
CA ILE A 327 -15.48 26.01 22.05
C ILE A 327 -14.22 26.51 22.76
N SER A 328 -13.16 25.69 22.86
CA SER A 328 -11.89 26.11 23.47
C SER A 328 -11.11 27.12 22.61
N LYS A 329 -11.35 27.15 21.29
CA LYS A 329 -10.80 28.14 20.36
C LYS A 329 -11.68 29.38 20.21
N LEU A 330 -12.91 29.34 20.71
CA LEU A 330 -13.75 30.52 20.88
C LEU A 330 -13.29 31.28 22.13
N SER A 331 -12.01 31.67 22.19
CA SER A 331 -11.55 32.65 23.18
C SER A 331 -12.07 34.02 22.77
N TYR A 332 -13.34 34.29 23.03
CA TYR A 332 -13.87 35.62 22.91
C TYR A 332 -13.25 36.47 24.01
N ASN A 333 -12.36 37.38 23.62
CA ASN A 333 -12.04 38.52 24.47
C ASN A 333 -13.25 39.46 24.43
N VAL A 334 -14.22 39.21 25.33
CA VAL A 334 -15.51 39.91 25.37
C VAL A 334 -15.31 41.43 25.41
N GLU A 335 -14.28 41.92 26.10
CA GLU A 335 -13.97 43.35 26.17
C GLU A 335 -13.54 43.94 24.82
N GLU A 336 -12.77 43.19 24.03
CA GLU A 336 -12.26 43.60 22.74
C GLU A 336 -13.37 43.59 21.67
N THR A 337 -14.20 42.54 21.67
CA THR A 337 -15.37 42.46 20.78
C THR A 337 -16.41 43.52 21.11
N VAL A 338 -16.65 43.82 22.40
CA VAL A 338 -17.53 44.91 22.83
C VAL A 338 -16.97 46.28 22.43
N LYS A 339 -15.64 46.48 22.53
CA LYS A 339 -14.96 47.69 22.03
C LYS A 339 -15.11 47.86 20.52
N GLU A 340 -14.91 46.80 19.77
CA GLU A 340 -15.00 46.81 18.30
C GLU A 340 -16.43 47.08 17.84
N PHE A 341 -17.43 46.48 18.51
CA PHE A 341 -18.84 46.71 18.22
C PHE A 341 -19.28 48.14 18.58
N LYS A 342 -18.84 48.67 19.73
CA LYS A 342 -19.06 50.08 20.10
C LYS A 342 -18.45 51.04 19.09
N ASN A 343 -17.19 50.83 18.70
CA ASN A 343 -16.53 51.67 17.71
C ASN A 343 -17.21 51.62 16.33
N ARG A 344 -17.72 50.46 15.93
CA ARG A 344 -18.28 50.26 14.58
C ARG A 344 -19.71 50.78 14.44
N TYR A 345 -20.51 50.72 15.51
CA TYR A 345 -21.95 51.00 15.44
C TYR A 345 -22.44 52.12 16.36
N LEU A 346 -21.74 52.40 17.48
CA LEU A 346 -22.15 53.43 18.43
C LEU A 346 -21.41 54.76 18.23
N ASN A 347 -20.15 54.74 17.76
CA ASN A 347 -19.38 55.97 17.49
C ASN A 347 -19.75 56.65 16.15
N LYS A 348 -20.82 56.24 15.47
CA LYS A 348 -21.36 56.94 14.29
C LYS A 348 -22.48 57.95 14.64
N PHE A 349 -22.82 58.06 15.93
CA PHE A 349 -23.90 58.92 16.42
C PHE A 349 -23.46 59.93 17.48
N GLU A 350 -22.15 60.11 17.66
CA GLU A 350 -21.53 61.31 18.27
C GLU A 350 -20.81 62.09 17.17
#